data_AF-A0A0M8MAB3-F1
#
_entry.id   AF-A0A0M8MAB3-F1
#
_cell.length_a   1.000
_cell.length_b   1.000
_cell.length_c   1.000
_cell.angle_alpha   90.00
_cell.angle_beta   90.00
_cell.angle_gamma   90.00
#
_symmetry.space_group_name_H-M   'P 1'
#
loop_
_entity.id
_entity.type
_entity.pdbx_description
1 polymer ?
#
loop_
_entity_poly.entity_id
_entity_poly.type
_entity_poly.pdbx_seq_one_letter_code
_entity_poly.pdbx_strand_id
1 'polypeptide(L)'
;MFIRGIIIFQFKVANILFMLLLALSLLFFIIYLKQIKYVVIKHSKLKYYSVFHPFGKILDLNNYQYKLTVNEQGKNGGYEVLYLIDSKNKASFKLMQLHYQNFEDLKTALNLTDLKYNLTFKEYVKLLFFGKLILAVNRS
;
A
#
# COMPACT_ATOMS: atom_id res chain seq x y z
N MET A 1 49.05 17.30 -10.52
CA MET A 1 47.95 17.92 -9.74
C MET A 1 46.57 17.59 -10.32
N PHE A 2 46.38 17.72 -11.65
CA PHE A 2 45.12 17.38 -12.35
C PHE A 2 44.63 15.93 -12.18
N ILE A 3 45.52 14.94 -12.27
CA ILE A 3 45.16 13.51 -12.11
C ILE A 3 44.59 13.23 -10.70
N ARG A 4 45.19 13.81 -9.66
CA ARG A 4 44.65 13.73 -8.28
C ARG A 4 43.28 14.43 -8.17
N GLY A 5 43.09 15.56 -8.83
CA GLY A 5 41.80 16.26 -8.86
C GLY A 5 40.67 15.45 -9.50
N ILE A 6 40.94 14.77 -10.61
CA ILE A 6 39.97 13.91 -11.32
C ILE A 6 39.60 12.69 -10.47
N ILE A 7 40.58 12.05 -9.81
CA ILE A 7 40.34 10.89 -8.94
C ILE A 7 39.47 11.28 -7.72
N ILE A 8 39.77 12.41 -7.07
CA ILE A 8 38.98 12.91 -5.93
C ILE A 8 37.55 13.27 -6.37
N PHE A 9 37.38 13.86 -7.56
CA PHE A 9 36.07 14.19 -8.11
C PHE A 9 35.25 12.94 -8.45
N GLN A 10 35.84 11.95 -9.13
CA GLN A 10 35.18 10.67 -9.44
C GLN A 10 34.77 9.92 -8.16
N PHE A 11 35.62 9.92 -7.13
CA PHE A 11 35.30 9.30 -5.84
C PHE A 11 34.11 9.98 -5.14
N LYS A 12 34.01 11.32 -5.22
CA LYS A 12 32.86 12.06 -4.69
C LYS A 12 31.57 11.75 -5.46
N VAL A 13 31.62 11.69 -6.78
CA VAL A 13 30.45 11.34 -7.61
C VAL A 13 29.98 9.91 -7.35
N ALA A 14 30.90 8.95 -7.28
CA ALA A 14 30.58 7.56 -6.96
C ALA A 14 29.92 7.43 -5.57
N ASN A 15 30.44 8.13 -4.56
CA ASN A 15 29.85 8.14 -3.23
C ASN A 15 28.44 8.76 -3.20
N ILE A 16 28.22 9.86 -3.93
CA ILE A 16 26.88 10.47 -4.05
C ILE A 16 25.92 9.48 -4.72
N LEU A 17 26.34 8.81 -5.80
CA LEU A 17 25.52 7.83 -6.50
C LEU A 17 25.17 6.64 -5.61
N PHE A 18 26.15 6.15 -4.85
CA PHE A 18 25.95 5.06 -3.88
C PHE A 18 24.98 5.45 -2.77
N MET A 19 25.12 6.64 -2.19
CA MET A 19 24.21 7.16 -1.17
C MET A 19 22.79 7.32 -1.72
N LEU A 20 22.65 7.75 -2.98
CA LEU A 20 21.35 7.88 -3.64
C LEU A 20 20.70 6.52 -3.89
N LEU A 21 21.48 5.52 -4.32
CA LEU A 21 21.01 4.14 -4.46
C LEU A 21 20.57 3.55 -3.12
N LEU A 22 21.36 3.76 -2.07
CA LEU A 22 21.02 3.33 -0.71
C LEU A 22 19.73 3.99 -0.22
N ALA A 23 19.57 5.30 -0.42
CA ALA A 23 18.36 6.03 -0.07
C ALA A 23 17.13 5.51 -0.80
N LEU A 24 17.25 5.23 -2.12
CA LEU A 24 16.17 4.61 -2.90
C LEU A 24 15.81 3.22 -2.37
N SER A 25 16.80 2.39 -2.07
CA SER A 25 16.59 1.05 -1.51
C SER A 25 15.86 1.10 -0.16
N LEU A 26 16.29 2.00 0.74
CA LEU A 26 15.61 2.23 2.02
C LEU A 26 14.17 2.73 1.82
N LEU A 27 13.92 3.60 0.85
CA LEU A 27 12.58 4.08 0.53
C LEU A 27 11.67 2.94 0.06
N PHE A 28 12.16 2.05 -0.81
CA PHE A 28 11.42 0.84 -1.21
C PHE A 28 11.14 -0.07 -0.01
N PHE A 29 12.12 -0.25 0.87
CA PHE A 29 11.96 -1.07 2.07
C PHE A 29 10.89 -0.50 3.02
N ILE A 30 10.89 0.82 3.24
CA ILE A 30 9.86 1.52 4.05
C ILE A 30 8.46 1.33 3.44
N ILE A 31 8.34 1.47 2.12
CA ILE A 31 7.06 1.26 1.41
C ILE A 31 6.58 -0.18 1.59
N TYR A 32 7.49 -1.16 1.48
CA TYR A 32 7.20 -2.57 1.68
C TYR A 32 6.71 -2.86 3.11
N LEU A 33 7.46 -2.42 4.12
CA LEU A 33 7.09 -2.60 5.53
C LEU A 33 5.73 -1.98 5.88
N LYS A 34 5.35 -0.88 5.22
CA LYS A 34 4.04 -0.23 5.43
C LYS A 34 2.87 -1.12 5.03
N GLN A 35 3.07 -2.07 4.11
CA GLN A 35 2.02 -2.99 3.64
C GLN A 35 1.82 -4.19 4.56
N ILE A 36 2.82 -4.54 5.37
CA ILE A 36 2.71 -5.63 6.35
C ILE A 36 1.95 -5.11 7.56
N LYS A 37 0.79 -5.71 7.81
CA LYS A 37 -0.08 -5.34 8.93
C LYS A 37 -0.68 -6.60 9.52
N TYR A 38 -0.87 -6.59 10.83
CA TYR A 38 -1.68 -7.57 11.52
C TYR A 38 -3.07 -6.96 11.76
N VAL A 39 -4.14 -7.66 11.40
CA VAL A 39 -5.50 -7.11 11.35
C VAL A 39 -6.43 -7.97 12.19
N VAL A 40 -7.22 -7.30 13.02
CA VAL A 40 -8.24 -7.90 13.88
C VAL A 40 -9.54 -7.15 13.66
N ILE A 41 -10.57 -7.86 13.21
CA ILE A 41 -11.90 -7.30 12.97
C ILE A 41 -12.81 -7.77 14.12
N LYS A 42 -13.49 -6.81 14.77
CA LYS A 42 -14.47 -7.09 15.83
C LYS A 42 -15.67 -6.16 15.65
N HIS A 43 -16.82 -6.74 15.31
CA HIS A 43 -18.04 -5.99 14.96
C HIS A 43 -17.73 -4.94 13.86
N SER A 44 -18.10 -3.67 14.07
CA SER A 44 -17.83 -2.58 13.14
C SER A 44 -16.43 -1.96 13.29
N LYS A 45 -15.52 -2.56 14.07
CA LYS A 45 -14.17 -2.00 14.30
C LYS A 45 -13.10 -2.90 13.71
N LEU A 46 -12.24 -2.31 12.89
CA LEU A 46 -11.02 -2.94 12.39
C LEU A 46 -9.84 -2.34 13.14
N LYS A 47 -9.20 -3.15 13.99
CA LYS A 47 -7.94 -2.79 14.63
C LYS A 47 -6.79 -3.38 13.81
N TYR A 48 -5.80 -2.58 13.47
CA TYR A 48 -4.61 -3.06 12.79
C TYR A 48 -3.34 -2.60 13.49
N TYR A 49 -2.29 -3.40 13.38
CA TYR A 49 -0.95 -3.13 13.88
C TYR A 49 0.02 -3.19 12.72
N SER A 50 1.01 -2.30 12.70
CA SER A 50 2.08 -2.31 11.71
C SER A 50 3.36 -1.73 12.29
N VAL A 51 4.47 -1.85 11.57
CA VAL A 51 5.76 -1.26 11.99
C VAL A 51 5.61 0.25 12.28
N PHE A 52 4.76 0.95 11.53
CA PHE A 52 4.50 2.38 11.72
C PHE A 52 3.41 2.70 12.74
N HIS A 53 2.67 1.69 13.22
CA HIS A 53 1.61 1.83 14.23
C HIS A 53 1.71 0.66 15.22
N PRO A 54 2.77 0.61 16.06
CA PRO A 54 3.03 -0.52 16.94
C PRO A 54 1.97 -0.70 18.02
N PHE A 55 1.37 0.40 18.50
CA PHE A 55 0.26 0.37 19.47
C PHE A 55 -1.10 0.06 18.84
N GLY A 56 -1.10 -0.15 17.52
CA GLY A 56 -2.28 -0.36 16.72
C GLY A 56 -3.05 0.93 16.45
N LYS A 57 -3.89 0.87 15.43
CA LYS A 57 -4.84 1.92 15.06
C LYS A 57 -6.19 1.27 14.81
N ILE A 58 -7.25 1.98 15.20
CA ILE A 58 -8.62 1.53 15.00
C ILE A 58 -9.24 2.31 13.85
N LEU A 59 -9.87 1.58 12.95
CA LEU A 59 -10.74 2.10 11.89
C LEU A 59 -12.18 1.70 12.23
N ASP A 60 -13.09 2.65 12.12
CA ASP A 60 -14.53 2.37 12.19
C ASP A 60 -15.02 2.02 10.78
N LEU A 61 -15.45 0.78 10.61
CA LEU A 61 -15.96 0.23 9.35
C LEU A 61 -17.25 0.94 8.92
N ASN A 62 -18.00 1.56 9.83
CA ASN A 62 -19.21 2.32 9.49
C ASN A 62 -18.92 3.57 8.65
N ASN A 63 -17.67 4.05 8.67
CA ASN A 63 -17.24 5.16 7.81
C ASN A 63 -16.95 4.70 6.37
N TYR A 64 -16.92 3.39 6.13
CA TYR A 64 -16.68 2.79 4.83
C TYR A 64 -17.98 2.22 4.28
N GLN A 65 -18.21 2.43 2.99
CA GLN A 65 -19.42 1.94 2.31
C GLN A 65 -19.11 0.79 1.36
N TYR A 66 -17.91 0.80 0.78
CA TYR A 66 -17.55 -0.16 -0.24
C TYR A 66 -16.18 -0.78 0.03
N LYS A 67 -16.01 -1.99 -0.48
CA LYS A 67 -14.70 -2.62 -0.70
C LYS A 67 -14.46 -2.75 -2.20
N LEU A 68 -13.24 -2.49 -2.64
CA LEU A 68 -12.79 -2.72 -4.01
C LEU A 68 -11.73 -3.81 -3.99
N THR A 69 -11.99 -4.90 -4.71
CA THR A 69 -11.05 -6.01 -4.86
C THR A 69 -10.40 -5.93 -6.24
N VAL A 70 -9.07 -5.97 -6.29
CA VAL A 70 -8.27 -5.89 -7.51
C VAL A 70 -7.36 -7.11 -7.58
N ASN A 71 -7.30 -7.74 -8.75
CA ASN A 71 -6.37 -8.84 -8.98
C ASN A 71 -5.04 -8.28 -9.48
N GLU A 72 -4.00 -8.44 -8.68
CA GLU A 72 -2.62 -8.09 -9.03
C GLU A 72 -1.86 -9.38 -9.44
N GLN A 73 -0.84 -9.26 -10.28
CA GLN A 73 0.01 -10.40 -10.65
C GLN A 73 1.32 -10.38 -9.86
N GLY A 74 1.70 -11.52 -9.30
CA GLY A 74 2.98 -11.73 -8.64
C GLY A 74 3.76 -12.90 -9.27
N LYS A 75 4.99 -13.12 -8.78
CA LYS A 75 5.84 -14.22 -9.28
C LYS A 75 5.20 -15.60 -9.14
N ASN A 76 4.36 -15.80 -8.12
CA ASN A 76 3.74 -17.09 -7.82
C ASN A 76 2.27 -17.19 -8.29
N GLY A 77 1.84 -16.28 -9.17
CA GLY A 77 0.46 -16.21 -9.67
C GLY A 77 -0.26 -14.91 -9.31
N GLY A 78 -1.54 -14.85 -9.66
CA GLY A 78 -2.42 -13.74 -9.30
C GLY A 78 -2.74 -13.75 -7.80
N TYR A 79 -2.90 -12.56 -7.23
CA TYR A 79 -3.35 -12.37 -5.85
C TYR A 79 -4.32 -11.21 -5.74
N GLU A 80 -5.23 -11.29 -4.79
CA GLU A 80 -6.22 -10.25 -4.55
C GLU A 80 -5.67 -9.14 -3.65
N VAL A 81 -6.10 -7.91 -3.94
CA VAL A 81 -5.85 -6.74 -3.10
C VAL A 81 -7.18 -6.05 -2.85
N LEU A 82 -7.50 -5.90 -1.56
CA LEU A 82 -8.74 -5.27 -1.11
C LEU A 82 -8.46 -3.86 -0.60
N TYR A 83 -9.24 -2.90 -1.09
CA TYR A 83 -9.23 -1.51 -0.67
C TYR A 83 -10.55 -1.14 0.00
N LEU A 84 -10.48 -0.45 1.16
CA LEU A 84 -11.67 0.12 1.81
C LEU A 84 -11.93 1.53 1.28
N ILE A 85 -13.17 1.79 0.87
CA ILE A 85 -13.63 3.03 0.24
C ILE A 85 -14.70 3.69 1.12
N ASP A 86 -14.45 4.96 1.48
CA ASP A 86 -15.39 5.76 2.25
C ASP A 86 -16.52 6.36 1.39
N SER A 87 -17.50 7.00 2.03
CA SER A 87 -18.62 7.65 1.36
C SER A 87 -18.22 8.78 0.40
N LYS A 88 -17.00 9.30 0.52
CA LYS A 88 -16.39 10.31 -0.36
C LYS A 88 -15.56 9.68 -1.49
N ASN A 89 -15.76 8.40 -1.78
CA ASN A 89 -15.02 7.62 -2.78
C ASN A 89 -13.50 7.55 -2.51
N LYS A 90 -13.07 7.72 -1.26
CA LYS A 90 -11.66 7.69 -0.92
C LYS A 90 -11.24 6.29 -0.48
N ALA A 91 -10.42 5.65 -1.29
CA ALA A 91 -9.66 4.48 -0.90
C ALA A 91 -8.60 4.90 0.13
N SER A 92 -8.56 4.24 1.29
CA SER A 92 -7.61 4.63 2.37
C SER A 92 -7.00 3.50 3.18
N PHE A 93 -7.45 2.27 2.98
CA PHE A 93 -6.90 1.09 3.63
C PHE A 93 -6.73 -0.03 2.61
N LYS A 94 -5.59 -0.71 2.63
CA LYS A 94 -5.19 -1.79 1.70
C LYS A 94 -4.88 -3.05 2.49
N LEU A 95 -5.42 -4.18 2.03
CA LEU A 95 -5.12 -5.55 2.43
C LEU A 95 -4.64 -6.32 1.20
N MET A 96 -3.52 -7.03 1.31
CA MET A 96 -2.96 -7.86 0.24
C MET A 96 -3.09 -9.32 0.63
N GLN A 97 -3.73 -10.15 -0.20
CA GLN A 97 -3.94 -11.57 0.07
C GLN A 97 -2.65 -12.30 0.43
N LEU A 98 -1.53 -11.95 -0.21
CA LEU A 98 -0.21 -12.54 0.05
C LEU A 98 0.25 -12.44 1.52
N HIS A 99 -0.31 -11.52 2.32
CA HIS A 99 0.06 -11.32 3.72
C HIS A 99 -0.86 -12.07 4.70
N TYR A 100 -1.94 -12.70 4.24
CA TYR A 100 -2.96 -13.30 5.10
C TYR A 100 -3.36 -14.68 4.59
N GLN A 101 -3.15 -15.72 5.40
CA GLN A 101 -3.62 -17.08 5.08
C GLN A 101 -5.15 -17.15 5.13
N ASN A 102 -5.78 -16.38 6.01
CA ASN A 102 -7.23 -16.29 6.22
C ASN A 102 -7.85 -15.08 5.48
N PHE A 103 -7.37 -14.78 4.27
CA PHE A 103 -7.81 -13.59 3.53
C PHE A 103 -9.32 -13.62 3.20
N GLU A 104 -9.86 -14.77 2.82
CA GLU A 104 -11.30 -14.91 2.53
C GLU A 104 -12.17 -14.66 3.77
N ASP A 105 -11.73 -15.12 4.94
CA ASP A 105 -12.41 -14.85 6.21
C ASP A 105 -12.42 -13.35 6.51
N LEU A 106 -11.28 -12.67 6.29
CA LEU A 106 -11.19 -11.21 6.46
C LEU A 106 -12.10 -10.46 5.48
N LYS A 107 -12.14 -10.88 4.21
CA LYS A 107 -12.98 -10.29 3.16
C LYS A 107 -14.47 -10.44 3.47
N THR A 108 -14.85 -11.57 4.07
CA THR A 108 -16.22 -11.86 4.52
C THR A 108 -16.57 -11.06 5.77
N ALA A 109 -15.67 -10.99 6.75
CA ALA A 109 -15.87 -10.27 8.01
C ALA A 109 -16.05 -8.75 7.85
N LEU A 110 -15.53 -8.16 6.76
CA LEU A 110 -15.68 -6.73 6.49
C LEU A 110 -17.13 -6.30 6.20
N ASN A 111 -18.00 -7.21 5.72
CA ASN A 111 -19.42 -6.95 5.41
C ASN A 111 -19.70 -5.60 4.70
N LEU A 112 -18.88 -5.25 3.69
CA LEU A 112 -19.03 -4.05 2.86
C LEU A 112 -19.51 -4.43 1.45
N THR A 113 -20.17 -3.51 0.76
CA THR A 113 -20.61 -3.74 -0.63
C THR A 113 -19.41 -3.77 -1.57
N ASP A 114 -19.34 -4.77 -2.46
CA ASP A 114 -18.30 -4.82 -3.49
C ASP A 114 -18.52 -3.74 -4.56
N LEU A 115 -17.53 -2.87 -4.75
CA LEU A 115 -17.48 -1.90 -5.83
C LEU A 115 -16.75 -2.53 -7.02
N LYS A 116 -17.45 -2.71 -8.15
CA LYS A 116 -16.83 -3.08 -9.42
C LYS A 116 -16.23 -1.84 -10.07
N TYR A 117 -14.92 -1.65 -9.92
CA TYR A 117 -14.20 -0.53 -10.52
C TYR A 117 -12.85 -0.99 -11.06
N ASN A 118 -12.55 -0.65 -12.32
CA ASN A 118 -11.26 -0.93 -12.92
C ASN A 118 -10.34 0.28 -12.71
N LEU A 119 -9.28 0.09 -11.93
CA LEU A 119 -8.27 1.12 -11.70
C LEU A 119 -7.51 1.42 -13.00
N THR A 120 -7.39 2.70 -13.33
CA THR A 120 -6.45 3.13 -14.38
C THR A 120 -5.01 2.98 -13.89
N PHE A 121 -4.05 2.90 -14.82
CA PHE A 121 -2.62 2.78 -14.48
C PHE A 121 -2.15 3.89 -13.52
N LYS A 122 -2.60 5.14 -13.74
CA LYS A 122 -2.27 6.29 -12.89
C LYS A 122 -2.81 6.13 -11.47
N GLU A 123 -4.02 5.62 -11.33
CA GLU A 123 -4.67 5.37 -10.04
C GLU A 123 -4.00 4.23 -9.29
N TYR A 124 -3.65 3.17 -10.00
CA TYR A 124 -2.87 2.05 -9.46
C TYR A 124 -1.53 2.53 -8.89
N VAL A 125 -0.75 3.30 -9.66
CA VAL A 125 0.53 3.86 -9.20
C VAL A 125 0.31 4.73 -7.96
N LYS A 126 -0.69 5.61 -7.95
CA LYS A 126 -1.01 6.43 -6.76
C LYS A 126 -1.34 5.57 -5.53
N LEU A 127 -2.13 4.52 -5.69
CA LEU A 127 -2.48 3.61 -4.60
C LEU A 127 -1.26 2.84 -4.08
N LEU A 128 -0.37 2.41 -4.96
CA LEU A 128 0.85 1.69 -4.59
C LEU A 128 1.78 2.54 -3.71
N PHE A 129 2.01 3.80 -4.09
CA PHE A 129 2.93 4.69 -3.35
C PHE A 129 2.26 5.38 -2.15
N PHE A 130 1.07 5.94 -2.33
CA PHE A 130 0.44 6.77 -1.29
C PHE A 130 -0.53 5.98 -0.40
N GLY A 131 -1.05 4.83 -0.87
CA GLY A 131 -2.06 4.04 -0.17
C GLY A 131 -3.41 4.75 -0.05
N LYS A 132 -3.60 5.88 -0.74
CA LYS A 132 -4.81 6.70 -0.72
C LYS A 132 -5.11 7.25 -2.10
N LEU A 133 -6.38 7.25 -2.48
CA LEU A 133 -6.86 7.77 -3.76
C LEU A 133 -8.33 8.16 -3.63
N ILE A 134 -8.74 9.24 -4.29
CA ILE A 134 -10.16 9.56 -4.50
C ILE A 134 -10.52 8.99 -5.87
N LEU A 135 -11.46 8.06 -5.90
CA LEU A 135 -11.93 7.42 -7.13
C LEU A 135 -12.95 8.34 -7.80
N ALA A 136 -12.78 8.59 -9.10
CA ALA A 136 -13.76 9.28 -9.92
C ALA A 136 -14.87 8.30 -10.35
N VAL A 137 -15.56 7.71 -9.38
CA VAL A 137 -16.70 6.83 -9.66
C VAL A 137 -17.89 7.71 -10.02
N ASN A 138 -18.29 7.71 -11.30
CA ASN A 138 -19.58 8.24 -11.71
C ASN A 138 -20.65 7.27 -11.22
N ARG A 139 -21.47 7.72 -10.26
CA ARG A 139 -22.56 6.93 -9.71
C ARG A 139 -23.77 7.13 -10.64
N SER A 140 -24.11 6.12 -11.44
CA SER A 140 -25.39 6.05 -12.17
C SER A 140 -26.45 5.43 -11.27
#